data_AF-A0A2T7NV35-F1
#
_entry.id   AF-A0A2T7NV35-F1
#
_cell.length_a   1.000
_cell.length_b   1.000
_cell.length_c   1.000
_cell.angle_alpha   90.00
_cell.angle_beta   90.00
_cell.angle_gamma   90.00
#
_symmetry.space_group_name_H-M   'P 1'
#
loop_
_entity.id
_entity.type
_entity.pdbx_description
1 polymer ?
#
loop_
_entity_poly.entity_id
_entity_poly.type
_entity_poly.pdbx_seq_one_letter_code
_entity_poly.pdbx_strand_id
1 'polypeptide(L)'
;METLQSLKAAMQEFYKNKRLDTDYSVYGNGEAVAVKSRREWFRGKVIDTDPDKEEVEVLYIDFGNTEWVSEHDIRHLELQFIHLPPQAVECSLNRLVPRLPVATWPDAASARFLSLVEGKTLVAYVVKSIWRH
;
A
#
# COMPACT_ATOMS: atom_id res chain seq x y z
N MET A 1 -19.79 -11.59 -5.53
CA MET A 1 -19.05 -10.31 -5.39
C MET A 1 -17.65 -10.68 -4.94
N GLU A 2 -16.62 -10.23 -5.65
CA GLU A 2 -15.23 -10.51 -5.28
C GLU A 2 -14.88 -9.81 -3.95
N THR A 3 -14.10 -10.46 -3.10
CA THR A 3 -13.56 -9.89 -1.86
C THR A 3 -12.04 -9.77 -1.95
N LEU A 4 -11.43 -8.99 -1.06
CA LEU A 4 -9.97 -8.94 -0.95
C LEU A 4 -9.37 -10.35 -0.75
N GLN A 5 -10.05 -11.23 -0.01
CA GLN A 5 -9.60 -12.60 0.22
C GLN A 5 -9.58 -13.43 -1.07
N SER A 6 -10.65 -13.37 -1.87
CA SER A 6 -10.69 -14.11 -3.15
C SER A 6 -9.72 -13.54 -4.16
N LEU A 7 -9.58 -12.21 -4.24
CA LEU A 7 -8.62 -11.53 -5.11
C LEU A 7 -7.18 -11.95 -4.75
N LYS A 8 -6.83 -11.91 -3.46
CA LYS A 8 -5.49 -12.33 -2.98
C LYS A 8 -5.18 -13.77 -3.36
N ALA A 9 -6.13 -14.69 -3.20
CA ALA A 9 -5.95 -16.09 -3.57
C ALA A 9 -5.69 -16.24 -5.08
N ALA A 10 -6.44 -15.53 -5.92
CA ALA A 10 -6.23 -15.52 -7.36
C ALA A 10 -4.86 -14.93 -7.75
N MET A 11 -4.42 -13.86 -7.08
CA MET A 11 -3.09 -13.29 -7.28
C MET A 11 -1.98 -14.28 -6.92
N GLN A 12 -2.11 -15.01 -5.81
CA GLN A 12 -1.11 -16.02 -5.43
C GLN A 12 -0.95 -17.07 -6.51
N GLU A 13 -2.06 -17.59 -7.03
CA GLU A 13 -2.04 -18.62 -8.06
C GLU A 13 -1.46 -18.12 -9.38
N PHE A 14 -1.78 -16.89 -9.76
CA PHE A 14 -1.31 -16.29 -11.01
C PHE A 14 0.17 -15.93 -10.97
N TYR A 15 0.62 -15.21 -9.93
CA TYR A 15 1.97 -14.66 -9.88
C TYR A 15 3.02 -15.64 -9.35
N LYS A 16 2.66 -16.78 -8.73
CA LYS A 16 3.64 -17.76 -8.20
C LYS A 16 4.69 -18.20 -9.22
N ASN A 17 4.33 -18.26 -10.50
CA ASN A 17 5.18 -18.69 -11.60
C ASN A 17 5.39 -17.59 -12.66
N LYS A 18 4.91 -16.36 -12.41
CA LYS A 18 5.08 -15.25 -13.36
C LYS A 18 6.55 -14.86 -13.39
N ARG A 19 7.13 -14.90 -14.59
CA ARG A 19 8.52 -14.47 -14.84
C ARG A 19 8.64 -12.97 -14.61
N LEU A 20 9.88 -12.50 -14.46
CA LEU A 20 10.20 -11.07 -14.50
C LEU A 20 9.63 -10.44 -15.76
N ASP A 21 9.23 -9.18 -15.65
CA ASP A 21 8.80 -8.43 -16.81
C ASP A 21 10.00 -8.26 -17.74
N THR A 22 9.78 -8.56 -19.03
CA THR A 22 10.84 -8.57 -20.04
C THR A 22 11.23 -7.17 -20.50
N ASP A 23 10.39 -6.18 -20.17
CA ASP A 23 10.63 -4.78 -20.41
C ASP A 23 11.23 -4.21 -19.11
N TYR A 24 12.52 -3.89 -19.11
CA TYR A 24 13.19 -3.20 -18.00
C TYR A 24 12.74 -1.72 -17.94
N SER A 25 11.46 -1.45 -18.20
CA SER A 25 10.90 -0.13 -17.98
C SER A 25 10.98 0.15 -16.48
N VAL A 26 11.69 1.22 -16.12
CA VAL A 26 11.74 1.72 -14.75
C VAL A 26 10.30 1.96 -14.29
N TYR A 27 9.88 1.28 -13.24
CA TYR A 27 8.56 1.46 -12.65
C TYR A 27 8.33 2.94 -12.34
N GLY A 28 7.24 3.50 -12.87
CA GLY A 28 6.95 4.92 -12.71
C GLY A 28 6.31 5.23 -11.36
N ASN A 29 6.56 6.43 -10.81
CA ASN A 29 5.84 6.90 -9.63
C ASN A 29 4.31 6.87 -9.89
N GLY A 30 3.57 6.21 -9.00
CA GLY A 30 2.13 6.04 -9.09
C GLY A 30 1.69 4.80 -9.89
N GLU A 31 2.61 4.06 -10.49
CA GLU A 31 2.30 2.85 -11.25
C GLU A 31 1.76 1.74 -10.33
N ALA A 32 0.73 1.04 -10.80
CA ALA A 32 0.15 -0.09 -10.09
C ALA A 32 0.94 -1.37 -10.39
N VAL A 33 1.37 -2.06 -9.34
CA VAL A 33 2.24 -3.22 -9.43
C VAL A 33 1.71 -4.39 -8.60
N ALA A 34 2.14 -5.60 -8.94
CA ALA A 34 2.11 -6.73 -8.03
C ALA A 34 3.46 -6.81 -7.32
N VAL A 35 3.43 -6.83 -5.99
CA VAL A 35 4.64 -6.90 -5.15
C VAL A 35 4.66 -8.21 -4.39
N LYS A 36 5.81 -8.86 -4.34
CA LYS A 36 6.07 -10.05 -3.54
C LYS A 36 6.73 -9.66 -2.23
N SER A 37 6.11 -10.01 -1.11
CA SER A 37 6.71 -9.87 0.22
C SER A 37 6.47 -11.13 1.03
N ARG A 38 7.54 -11.63 1.68
CA ARG A 38 7.53 -12.88 2.48
C ARG A 38 6.83 -14.07 1.80
N ARG A 39 7.00 -14.20 0.47
CA ARG A 39 6.44 -15.26 -0.41
C ARG A 39 4.96 -15.11 -0.77
N GLU A 40 4.32 -14.00 -0.40
CA GLU A 40 2.96 -13.67 -0.81
C GLU A 40 2.97 -12.49 -1.78
N TRP A 41 2.02 -12.49 -2.72
CA TRP A 41 1.80 -11.43 -3.69
C TRP A 41 0.69 -10.48 -3.24
N PHE A 42 0.90 -9.19 -3.41
CA PHE A 42 -0.02 -8.13 -3.02
C PHE A 42 -0.15 -7.11 -4.14
N ARG A 43 -1.20 -6.30 -4.07
CA ARG A 43 -1.30 -5.10 -4.91
C ARG A 43 -0.50 -3.98 -4.27
N GLY A 44 0.36 -3.38 -5.06
CA GLY A 44 1.21 -2.26 -4.70
C GLY A 44 0.98 -1.06 -5.63
N LYS A 45 1.44 0.10 -5.17
CA LYS A 45 1.63 1.29 -5.97
C LYS A 45 3.03 1.80 -5.73
N VAL A 46 3.78 2.03 -6.79
CA VAL A 46 5.14 2.58 -6.72
C VAL A 46 5.05 4.01 -6.18
N ILE A 47 5.86 4.32 -5.16
CA ILE A 47 5.93 5.65 -4.57
C ILE A 47 7.30 6.31 -4.75
N ASP A 48 8.37 5.51 -4.84
CA ASP A 48 9.72 5.97 -5.17
C ASP A 48 10.57 4.82 -5.74
N THR A 49 11.73 5.14 -6.32
CA THR A 49 12.68 4.18 -6.88
C THR A 49 14.12 4.56 -6.52
N ASP A 50 14.94 3.57 -6.20
CA ASP A 50 16.39 3.71 -5.99
C ASP A 50 17.13 2.80 -6.99
N PRO A 51 17.46 3.31 -8.19
CA PRO A 51 18.12 2.53 -9.23
C PRO A 51 19.51 2.03 -8.84
N ASP A 52 20.22 2.74 -7.95
CA ASP A 52 21.56 2.34 -7.51
C ASP A 52 21.52 1.09 -6.61
N LYS A 53 20.38 0.88 -5.92
CA LYS A 53 20.15 -0.30 -5.06
C LYS A 53 19.29 -1.38 -5.72
N GLU A 54 18.76 -1.14 -6.91
CA GLU A 54 17.77 -2.02 -7.56
C GLU A 54 16.54 -2.24 -6.64
N GLU A 55 16.13 -1.18 -5.93
CA GLU A 55 15.02 -1.20 -4.99
C GLU A 55 13.92 -0.20 -5.39
N VAL A 56 12.69 -0.54 -5.04
CA VAL A 56 11.51 0.26 -5.31
C VAL A 56 10.71 0.37 -4.02
N GLU A 57 10.28 1.58 -3.69
CA GLU A 57 9.38 1.80 -2.58
C GLU A 57 7.93 1.64 -3.06
N VAL A 58 7.17 0.80 -2.35
CA VAL A 58 5.80 0.43 -2.72
C VAL A 58 4.84 0.64 -1.56
N LEU A 59 3.72 1.30 -1.85
CA LEU A 59 2.54 1.36 -0.99
C LEU A 59 1.65 0.15 -1.24
N TYR A 60 1.41 -0.66 -0.21
CA TYR A 60 0.45 -1.76 -0.26
C TYR A 60 -0.98 -1.22 -0.21
N ILE A 61 -1.62 -1.05 -1.37
CA ILE A 61 -2.87 -0.29 -1.51
C ILE A 61 -4.08 -0.90 -0.76
N ASP A 62 -3.95 -2.16 -0.33
CA ASP A 62 -4.99 -2.86 0.44
C ASP A 62 -4.73 -2.87 1.96
N PHE A 63 -3.55 -2.42 2.40
CA PHE A 63 -3.10 -2.48 3.80
C PHE A 63 -2.63 -1.12 4.35
N GLY A 64 -2.13 -0.23 3.49
CA GLY A 64 -1.74 1.13 3.82
C GLY A 64 -0.29 1.28 4.31
N ASN A 65 0.48 0.20 4.48
CA ASN A 65 1.90 0.27 4.80
C ASN A 65 2.76 0.47 3.54
N THR A 66 3.99 0.94 3.71
CA THR A 66 5.02 1.03 2.66
C THR A 66 6.20 0.11 2.98
N GLU A 67 6.95 -0.31 1.95
CA GLU A 67 8.16 -1.10 2.08
C GLU A 67 9.08 -0.84 0.87
N TRP A 68 10.39 -0.82 1.10
CA TRP A 68 11.40 -0.93 0.05
C TRP A 68 11.61 -2.41 -0.27
N VAL A 69 11.39 -2.78 -1.53
CA VAL A 69 11.54 -4.15 -2.02
C VAL A 69 12.49 -4.17 -3.22
N SER A 70 13.13 -5.31 -3.48
CA SER A 70 13.90 -5.47 -4.70
C SER A 70 13.00 -5.35 -5.93
N GLU A 71 13.48 -4.73 -7.01
CA GLU A 71 12.79 -4.71 -8.31
C GLU A 71 12.45 -6.13 -8.81
N HIS A 72 13.21 -7.14 -8.38
CA HIS A 72 13.00 -8.55 -8.70
C HIS A 72 11.73 -9.14 -8.07
N ASP A 73 11.20 -8.49 -7.03
CA ASP A 73 9.96 -8.85 -6.34
C ASP A 73 8.76 -8.04 -6.84
N ILE A 74 8.92 -7.23 -7.90
CA ILE A 74 7.85 -6.44 -8.51
C ILE A 74 7.49 -6.99 -9.89
N ARG A 75 6.21 -6.95 -10.24
CA ARG A 75 5.68 -7.16 -11.60
C ARG A 75 4.63 -6.11 -11.93
N HIS A 76 4.33 -5.87 -13.20
CA HIS A 76 3.15 -5.12 -13.58
C HIS A 76 1.87 -5.78 -13.03
N LEU A 77 0.94 -4.94 -12.53
CA LEU A 77 -0.36 -5.43 -12.09
C LEU A 77 -1.25 -5.71 -13.30
N GLU A 78 -1.64 -6.97 -13.48
CA GLU A 78 -2.51 -7.37 -14.59
C GLU A 78 -3.92 -6.80 -14.43
N LEU A 79 -4.54 -6.43 -15.56
CA LEU A 79 -5.85 -5.75 -15.60
C LEU A 79 -6.94 -6.50 -14.83
N GLN A 80 -6.89 -7.83 -14.78
CA GLN A 80 -7.82 -8.65 -14.03
C GLN A 80 -7.81 -8.38 -12.52
N PHE A 81 -6.75 -7.80 -11.96
CA PHE A 81 -6.60 -7.53 -10.52
C PHE A 81 -6.86 -6.05 -10.13
N ILE A 82 -7.26 -5.21 -11.09
CA ILE A 82 -7.47 -3.77 -10.88
C ILE A 82 -8.93 -3.44 -10.50
N HIS A 83 -9.87 -4.32 -10.85
CA HIS A 83 -11.30 -4.02 -10.76
C HIS A 83 -11.84 -3.85 -9.33
N LEU A 84 -11.23 -4.51 -8.33
CA LEU A 84 -11.53 -4.25 -6.92
C LEU A 84 -10.89 -2.91 -6.51
N PRO A 85 -11.62 -1.94 -5.94
CA PRO A 85 -11.00 -0.72 -5.43
C PRO A 85 -9.91 -1.01 -4.38
N PRO A 86 -8.91 -0.13 -4.19
CA PRO A 86 -8.01 -0.20 -3.03
C PRO A 86 -8.78 -0.32 -1.73
N GLN A 87 -8.35 -1.23 -0.85
CA GLN A 87 -9.07 -1.50 0.41
C GLN A 87 -8.58 -0.65 1.59
N ALA A 88 -7.36 -0.11 1.52
CA ALA A 88 -6.87 0.84 2.52
C ALA A 88 -7.29 2.27 2.17
N VAL A 89 -7.78 3.01 3.18
CA VAL A 89 -8.15 4.41 3.06
C VAL A 89 -7.26 5.23 3.97
N GLU A 90 -6.48 6.13 3.37
CA GLU A 90 -5.70 7.11 4.12
C GLU A 90 -6.64 8.08 4.85
N CYS A 91 -6.42 8.25 6.16
CA CYS A 91 -7.26 9.10 6.98
C CYS A 91 -6.47 9.74 8.13
N SER A 92 -7.06 10.75 8.75
CA SER A 92 -6.52 11.42 9.92
C SER A 92 -7.60 11.73 10.94
N LEU A 93 -7.21 11.84 12.21
CA LEU A 93 -8.13 12.24 13.26
C LEU A 93 -8.45 13.73 13.14
N ASN A 94 -9.74 14.04 13.08
CA ASN A 94 -10.21 15.42 13.01
C ASN A 94 -9.87 16.20 14.30
N ARG A 95 -9.56 17.49 14.16
CA ARG A 95 -9.26 18.45 15.26
C ARG A 95 -7.99 18.15 16.07
N LEU A 96 -7.14 17.26 15.60
CA LEU A 96 -5.83 17.01 16.20
C LEU A 96 -4.73 17.54 15.27
N VAL A 97 -3.78 18.27 15.84
CA VAL A 97 -2.58 18.76 15.14
C VAL A 97 -1.33 18.50 15.99
N PRO A 98 -0.15 18.30 15.37
CA PRO A 98 1.11 18.27 16.09
C PRO A 98 1.33 19.50 16.99
N ARG A 99 2.07 19.32 18.09
CA ARG A 99 2.38 20.43 19.00
C ARG A 99 3.47 21.33 18.41
N LEU A 100 3.12 22.59 18.14
CA LEU A 100 4.10 23.61 17.76
C LEU A 100 5.17 23.83 18.84
N PRO A 101 6.41 24.21 18.47
CA PRO A 101 6.87 24.55 17.11
C PRO A 101 7.19 23.32 16.23
N VAL A 102 7.09 22.11 16.78
CA VAL A 102 7.43 20.87 16.08
C VAL A 102 6.21 20.42 15.26
N ALA A 103 6.26 20.60 13.94
CA ALA A 103 5.17 20.23 13.03
C ALA A 103 5.02 18.70 12.80
N THR A 104 5.54 17.87 13.70
CA THR A 104 5.51 16.41 13.63
C THR A 104 4.92 15.80 14.90
N TRP A 105 4.25 14.66 14.75
CA TRP A 105 3.69 13.93 15.88
C TRP A 105 4.81 13.33 16.74
N PRO A 106 4.81 13.54 18.07
CA PRO A 106 5.75 12.85 18.94
C PRO A 106 5.52 11.34 18.90
N ASP A 107 6.58 10.53 18.97
CA ASP A 107 6.49 9.06 18.95
C ASP A 107 5.52 8.52 20.00
N ALA A 108 5.49 9.12 21.19
CA ALA A 108 4.57 8.74 22.26
C ALA A 108 3.08 8.92 21.85
N ALA A 109 2.76 9.92 21.04
CA ALA A 109 1.41 10.12 20.52
C ALA A 109 1.04 9.06 19.49
N SER A 110 1.96 8.76 18.56
CA SER A 110 1.78 7.71 17.55
C SER A 110 1.65 6.32 18.18
N ALA A 111 2.50 5.98 19.14
CA ALA A 111 2.44 4.72 19.88
C ALA A 111 1.14 4.58 20.68
N ARG A 112 0.68 5.67 21.33
CA ARG A 112 -0.60 5.66 22.02
C ARG A 112 -1.75 5.46 21.04
N PHE A 113 -1.76 6.16 19.91
CA PHE A 113 -2.77 5.99 18.87
C PHE A 113 -2.80 4.54 18.36
N LEU A 114 -1.64 3.98 18.03
CA LEU A 114 -1.52 2.57 17.59
C LEU A 114 -2.13 1.61 18.61
N SER A 115 -1.79 1.72 19.90
CA SER A 115 -2.37 0.86 20.96
C SER A 115 -3.90 0.96 21.09
N LEU A 116 -4.48 2.09 20.67
CA LEU A 116 -5.92 2.31 20.71
C LEU A 116 -6.62 1.66 19.51
N VAL A 117 -5.97 1.54 18.35
CA VAL A 117 -6.60 1.14 17.09
C VAL A 117 -6.17 -0.22 16.55
N GLU A 118 -4.96 -0.65 16.84
CA GLU A 118 -4.38 -1.86 16.25
C GLU A 118 -5.17 -3.13 16.63
N GLY A 119 -5.48 -3.95 15.63
CA GLY A 119 -6.23 -5.20 15.79
C GLY A 119 -7.70 -5.01 16.20
N LYS A 120 -8.24 -3.79 16.16
CA LYS A 120 -9.60 -3.48 16.61
C LYS A 120 -10.49 -3.03 15.45
N THR A 121 -11.74 -3.46 15.49
CA THR A 121 -12.80 -2.91 14.64
C THR A 121 -13.33 -1.64 15.29
N LEU A 122 -13.31 -0.53 14.55
CA LEU A 122 -13.73 0.78 15.01
C LEU A 122 -14.85 1.34 14.12
N VAL A 123 -15.62 2.28 14.66
CA VAL A 123 -16.57 3.08 13.89
C VAL A 123 -15.93 4.43 13.60
N ALA A 124 -15.86 4.81 12.33
CA ALA A 124 -15.37 6.12 11.90
C ALA A 124 -16.53 6.97 11.37
N TYR A 125 -16.54 8.25 11.74
CA TYR A 125 -17.46 9.25 11.18
C TYR A 125 -16.65 10.17 10.26
N VAL A 126 -17.00 10.19 8.98
CA VAL A 126 -16.31 11.02 7.98
C VAL A 126 -16.76 12.47 8.14
N VAL A 127 -15.86 13.33 8.63
CA VAL A 127 -16.13 14.77 8.81
C VAL A 127 -15.77 15.57 7.56
N LYS A 128 -14.71 15.17 6.85
CA LYS A 128 -14.25 15.79 5.61
C LYS A 128 -13.63 14.71 4.72
N SER A 129 -13.95 14.74 3.43
CA SER A 129 -13.25 13.99 2.39
C SER A 129 -12.58 14.98 1.43
N ILE A 130 -11.40 14.63 0.95
CA ILE A 130 -10.65 15.45 -0.04
C ILE A 130 -10.81 14.87 -1.45
N TRP A 131 -11.47 13.71 -1.58
CA TRP A 131 -11.81 13.09 -2.86
C TRP A 131 -12.82 13.93 -3.63
N ARG A 132 -12.40 14.48 -4.77
CA ARG A 132 -13.31 15.07 -5.77
C ARG A 132 -13.67 13.98 -6.78
N HIS A 133 -14.96 13.82 -7.03
CA HIS A 133 -15.50 13.09 -8.19
C HIS A 133 -15.12 13.82 -9.49
#